data_AF-A0A5M9QN46-F1
#
_entry.id   AF-A0A5M9QN46-F1
#
_cell.length_a   1.000
_cell.length_b   1.000
_cell.length_c   1.000
_cell.angle_alpha   90.00
_cell.angle_beta   90.00
_cell.angle_gamma   90.00
#
_symmetry.space_group_name_H-M   'P 1'
#
loop_
_entity.id
_entity.type
_entity.pdbx_description
1 polymer ?
#
loop_
_entity_poly.entity_id
_entity_poly.type
_entity_poly.pdbx_seq_one_letter_code
_entity_poly.pdbx_strand_id
1 'polypeptide(L)'
;MKLGVIDYGAGNLGSLRNAFAKLHQSAQCITDPSEVDSCDKLILPGVGAFGDVRALIRQRGFDEAITRYAASGRYILGVCLGMQLLFDKSYEFGEHQGFGLIAGEITRFCNAPRVPHIGWNRCFFTQEGASHALLRDIDDGVFLYFVHSYHACLSDDSTALGVCDYGDRFPAIVAKDNILGIQPHPEKSHSAGLQILQNFLSM
;
A
#
# COMPACT_ATOMS: atom_id res chain seq x y z
N MET A 1 19.80 5.91 -2.24
CA MET A 1 18.81 6.29 -1.20
C MET A 1 18.72 5.18 -0.17
N LYS A 2 18.41 5.52 1.08
CA LYS A 2 18.08 4.59 2.16
C LYS A 2 16.60 4.26 2.10
N LEU A 3 16.29 3.12 1.46
CA LEU A 3 14.93 2.57 1.41
C LEU A 3 14.70 1.65 2.61
N GLY A 4 13.76 2.01 3.48
CA GLY A 4 13.33 1.17 4.59
C GLY A 4 12.10 0.35 4.22
N VAL A 5 12.06 -0.91 4.65
CA VAL A 5 10.85 -1.77 4.64
C VAL A 5 10.56 -2.14 6.08
N ILE A 6 9.41 -1.73 6.59
CA ILE A 6 9.07 -1.97 8.00
C ILE A 6 8.87 -3.46 8.23
N ASP A 7 9.59 -4.00 9.20
CA ASP A 7 9.46 -5.37 9.68
C ASP A 7 8.96 -5.36 11.12
N TYR A 8 7.65 -5.35 11.25
CA TYR A 8 6.97 -5.50 12.54
C TYR A 8 6.77 -6.97 12.92
N GLY A 9 7.38 -7.94 12.22
CA GLY A 9 7.30 -9.38 12.49
C GLY A 9 6.24 -10.14 11.68
N ALA A 10 5.57 -9.49 10.73
CA ALA A 10 4.67 -10.12 9.77
C ALA A 10 4.76 -9.41 8.41
N GLY A 11 4.84 -10.18 7.32
CA GLY A 11 4.96 -9.60 5.97
C GLY A 11 5.61 -10.53 4.96
N ASN A 12 5.33 -10.31 3.68
CA ASN A 12 6.05 -10.93 2.57
C ASN A 12 7.30 -10.11 2.19
N LEU A 13 8.20 -9.90 3.16
CA LEU A 13 9.36 -9.01 3.01
C LEU A 13 10.34 -9.49 1.93
N GLY A 14 10.52 -10.81 1.82
CA GLY A 14 11.44 -11.40 0.85
C GLY A 14 11.08 -11.05 -0.59
N SER A 15 9.80 -11.08 -0.95
CA SER A 15 9.37 -10.78 -2.33
C SER A 15 9.58 -9.30 -2.67
N LEU A 16 9.25 -8.38 -1.75
CA LEU A 16 9.49 -6.95 -1.94
C LEU A 16 10.99 -6.65 -2.06
N ARG A 17 11.82 -7.22 -1.18
CA ARG A 17 13.28 -7.06 -1.25
C ARG A 17 13.85 -7.57 -2.57
N ASN A 18 13.37 -8.71 -3.04
CA ASN A 18 13.77 -9.26 -4.34
C ASN A 18 13.34 -8.35 -5.51
N ALA A 19 12.15 -7.73 -5.43
CA ALA A 19 11.69 -6.78 -6.43
C ALA A 19 12.58 -5.53 -6.47
N PHE A 20 12.92 -4.94 -5.31
CA PHE A 20 13.85 -3.81 -5.26
C PHE A 20 15.28 -4.18 -5.70
N ALA A 21 15.74 -5.39 -5.37
CA ALA A 21 17.05 -5.87 -5.83
C ALA A 21 17.13 -5.96 -7.37
N LYS A 22 16.03 -6.34 -8.05
CA LYS A 22 15.94 -6.29 -9.53
C LYS A 22 16.02 -4.88 -10.09
N LEU A 23 15.65 -3.87 -9.30
CA LEU A 23 15.78 -2.45 -9.62
C LEU A 23 17.13 -1.86 -9.15
N HIS A 24 18.09 -2.71 -8.77
CA HIS A 24 19.39 -2.30 -8.24
C HIS A 24 19.32 -1.42 -6.99
N GLN A 25 18.23 -1.49 -6.23
CA GLN A 25 18.03 -0.77 -4.98
C GLN A 25 18.00 -1.77 -3.81
N SER A 26 18.88 -1.55 -2.82
CA SER A 26 18.82 -2.31 -1.57
C SER A 26 17.68 -1.78 -0.68
N ALA A 27 16.88 -2.70 -0.15
CA ALA A 27 15.79 -2.39 0.77
C ALA A 27 16.13 -2.95 2.15
N GLN A 28 16.38 -2.06 3.12
CA GLN A 28 16.73 -2.43 4.49
C GLN A 28 15.48 -2.83 5.26
N CYS A 29 15.48 -4.00 5.91
CA CYS A 29 14.45 -4.33 6.89
C CYS A 29 14.63 -3.45 8.12
N ILE A 30 13.59 -2.71 8.48
CA ILE A 30 13.56 -1.85 9.65
C ILE A 30 12.85 -2.60 10.77
N THR A 31 13.63 -3.10 11.73
CA THR A 31 13.12 -3.88 12.87
C THR A 31 13.08 -3.07 14.16
N ASP A 32 13.76 -1.92 14.20
CA ASP A 32 13.76 -0.96 15.30
C ASP A 32 13.08 0.36 14.85
N PRO A 33 12.04 0.83 15.56
CA PRO A 33 11.35 2.09 15.22
C PRO A 33 12.26 3.32 15.15
N SER A 34 13.39 3.33 15.87
CA SER A 34 14.34 4.45 15.84
C SER A 34 15.05 4.60 14.49
N GLU A 35 15.11 3.54 13.68
CA GLU A 35 15.75 3.58 12.37
C GLU A 35 14.85 4.20 11.28
N VAL A 36 13.53 4.29 11.53
CA VAL A 36 12.54 4.81 10.57
C VAL A 36 12.92 6.22 10.12
N ASP A 37 13.31 7.07 11.07
CA ASP A 37 13.65 8.48 10.81
C ASP A 37 14.92 8.67 9.97
N SER A 38 15.73 7.62 9.79
CA SER A 38 16.90 7.68 8.91
C SER A 38 16.59 7.33 7.44
N CYS A 39 15.39 6.84 7.13
CA CYS A 39 15.03 6.40 5.78
C CYS A 39 14.65 7.59 4.88
N ASP A 40 15.11 7.56 3.63
CA ASP A 40 14.73 8.53 2.60
C ASP A 40 13.31 8.25 2.07
N LYS A 41 12.96 6.96 1.94
CA LYS A 41 11.62 6.47 1.62
C LYS A 41 11.30 5.23 2.46
N LEU A 42 10.02 5.02 2.71
CA LEU A 42 9.54 3.93 3.57
C LEU A 42 8.49 3.08 2.86
N ILE A 43 8.63 1.77 2.97
CA ILE A 43 7.61 0.80 2.57
C ILE A 43 6.94 0.28 3.83
N LEU A 44 5.61 0.42 3.88
CA LEU A 44 4.76 -0.25 4.84
C LEU A 44 4.15 -1.48 4.17
N PRO A 45 4.75 -2.68 4.32
CA PRO A 45 4.14 -3.90 3.80
C PRO A 45 2.99 -4.33 4.69
N GLY A 46 2.19 -5.30 4.24
CA GLY A 46 1.34 -6.05 5.16
C GLY A 46 0.73 -7.32 4.57
N VAL A 47 0.62 -8.33 5.44
CA VAL A 47 -0.14 -9.57 5.23
C VAL A 47 -0.82 -9.94 6.56
N GLY A 48 -1.94 -10.65 6.51
CA GLY A 48 -2.69 -11.05 7.70
C GLY A 48 -3.93 -10.19 7.94
N ALA A 49 -4.43 -10.20 9.17
CA ALA A 49 -5.61 -9.45 9.56
C ALA A 49 -5.25 -8.04 10.05
N PHE A 50 -6.09 -7.06 9.73
CA PHE A 50 -5.89 -5.65 10.05
C PHE A 50 -5.69 -5.40 11.55
N GLY A 51 -6.60 -5.90 12.39
CA GLY A 51 -6.53 -5.71 13.84
C GLY A 51 -5.25 -6.26 14.46
N ASP A 52 -4.87 -7.49 14.09
CA ASP A 52 -3.65 -8.16 14.57
C ASP A 52 -2.39 -7.36 14.20
N VAL A 53 -2.34 -6.87 12.96
CA VAL A 53 -1.19 -6.07 12.49
C VAL A 53 -1.13 -4.71 13.18
N ARG A 54 -2.26 -4.02 13.41
CA ARG A 54 -2.27 -2.76 14.17
C ARG A 54 -1.83 -2.98 15.62
N ALA A 55 -2.26 -4.06 16.26
CA ALA A 55 -1.82 -4.42 17.61
C ALA A 55 -0.30 -4.66 17.66
N LEU A 56 0.23 -5.40 16.69
CA LEU A 56 1.66 -5.70 16.59
C LEU A 56 2.51 -4.44 16.33
N ILE A 57 2.06 -3.56 15.42
CA ILE A 57 2.72 -2.27 15.15
C ILE A 57 2.82 -1.43 16.43
N ARG A 58 1.74 -1.34 17.21
CA ARG A 58 1.73 -0.61 18.49
C ARG A 58 2.65 -1.26 19.52
N GLN A 59 2.56 -2.58 19.69
CA GLN A 59 3.39 -3.33 20.63
C GLN A 59 4.89 -3.16 20.34
N ARG A 60 5.25 -3.06 19.06
CA ARG A 60 6.64 -2.91 18.60
C ARG A 60 7.11 -1.46 18.55
N GLY A 61 6.26 -0.49 18.92
CA GLY A 61 6.62 0.94 18.96
C GLY A 61 6.68 1.61 17.58
N PHE A 62 6.18 0.98 16.53
CA PHE A 62 6.20 1.53 15.17
C PHE A 62 5.12 2.58 14.93
N ASP A 63 4.06 2.61 15.73
CA ASP A 63 2.90 3.47 15.48
C ASP A 63 3.27 4.96 15.43
N GLU A 64 3.99 5.43 16.45
CA GLU A 64 4.46 6.82 16.51
C GLU A 64 5.55 7.10 15.48
N ALA A 65 6.45 6.14 15.22
CA ALA A 65 7.53 6.30 14.26
C ALA A 65 7.00 6.49 12.83
N ILE A 66 6.02 5.68 12.43
CA ILE A 66 5.35 5.80 11.12
C ILE A 66 4.59 7.12 11.01
N THR A 67 3.87 7.50 12.07
CA THR A 67 3.09 8.74 12.09
C THR A 67 3.99 9.98 11.98
N ARG A 68 5.13 10.01 12.71
CA ARG A 68 6.13 11.08 12.58
C ARG A 68 6.77 11.10 11.19
N TYR A 69 7.11 9.93 10.65
CA TYR A 69 7.67 9.83 9.30
C TYR A 69 6.70 10.39 8.25
N ALA A 70 5.42 10.01 8.32
CA ALA A 70 4.37 10.53 7.45
C ALA A 70 4.29 12.06 7.52
N ALA A 71 4.26 12.63 8.73
CA ALA A 71 4.19 14.07 8.97
C ALA A 71 5.43 14.85 8.47
N SER A 72 6.57 14.17 8.26
CA SER A 72 7.80 14.81 7.75
C SER A 72 7.77 15.12 6.24
N GLY A 73 6.74 14.66 5.52
CA GLY A 73 6.62 14.85 4.07
C GLY A 73 7.44 13.86 3.22
N ARG A 74 8.17 12.93 3.86
CA ARG A 74 8.89 11.85 3.15
C ARG A 74 7.94 10.77 2.67
N TYR A 75 8.22 10.21 1.49
CA TYR A 75 7.30 9.28 0.85
C TYR A 75 7.17 7.94 1.58
N ILE A 76 5.92 7.55 1.84
CA ILE A 76 5.54 6.21 2.31
C ILE A 76 4.75 5.51 1.20
N LEU A 77 5.04 4.23 0.94
CA LEU A 77 4.21 3.35 0.13
C LEU A 77 3.68 2.18 0.96
N GLY A 78 2.37 2.17 1.19
CA GLY A 78 1.64 1.05 1.75
C GLY A 78 1.32 -0.01 0.70
N VAL A 79 1.63 -1.29 0.95
CA VAL A 79 1.39 -2.39 0.00
C VAL A 79 0.39 -3.40 0.57
N CYS A 80 -0.68 -3.67 -0.18
CA CYS A 80 -1.79 -4.56 0.18
C CYS A 80 -2.42 -4.17 1.52
N LEU A 81 -2.28 -5.00 2.57
CA LEU A 81 -2.71 -4.61 3.91
C LEU A 81 -2.00 -3.34 4.38
N GLY A 82 -0.75 -3.13 3.99
CA GLY A 82 -0.03 -1.90 4.26
C GLY A 82 -0.74 -0.64 3.74
N MET A 83 -1.37 -0.71 2.56
CA MET A 83 -2.23 0.38 2.07
C MET A 83 -3.45 0.55 2.96
N GLN A 84 -4.10 -0.56 3.33
CA GLN A 84 -5.33 -0.53 4.13
C GLN A 84 -5.09 0.14 5.49
N LEU A 85 -3.96 -0.12 6.14
CA LEU A 85 -3.62 0.47 7.45
C LEU A 85 -3.55 2.01 7.39
N LEU A 86 -3.29 2.62 6.23
CA LEU A 86 -3.19 4.08 6.07
C LEU A 86 -4.53 4.79 6.28
N PHE A 87 -5.64 4.07 6.15
CA PHE A 87 -7.00 4.61 6.28
C PHE A 87 -7.42 4.83 7.75
N ASP A 88 -8.59 5.42 7.96
CA ASP A 88 -9.10 5.71 9.31
C ASP A 88 -9.39 4.44 10.11
N LYS A 89 -10.07 3.47 9.49
CA LYS A 89 -10.49 2.23 10.16
C LYS A 89 -10.77 1.08 9.20
N SER A 90 -10.82 -0.12 9.75
CA SER A 90 -11.23 -1.36 9.07
C SER A 90 -12.31 -2.07 9.86
N TYR A 91 -13.22 -2.73 9.14
CA TYR A 91 -14.23 -3.63 9.72
C TYR A 91 -13.85 -5.11 9.63
N GLU A 92 -12.60 -5.42 9.27
CA GLU A 92 -12.12 -6.81 9.23
C GLU A 92 -12.10 -7.43 10.63
N PHE A 93 -12.98 -8.41 10.84
CA PHE A 93 -13.15 -9.11 12.12
C PHE A 93 -13.44 -8.17 13.32
N GLY A 94 -14.24 -7.13 13.08
CA GLY A 94 -14.57 -6.09 14.06
C GLY A 94 -14.06 -4.72 13.62
N GLU A 95 -14.32 -3.68 14.42
CA GLU A 95 -13.86 -2.33 14.12
C GLU A 95 -12.46 -2.07 14.70
N HIS A 96 -11.52 -1.72 13.83
CA HIS A 96 -10.13 -1.47 14.18
C HIS A 96 -9.64 -0.14 13.61
N GLN A 97 -8.95 0.65 14.42
CA GLN A 97 -8.41 1.96 13.99
C GLN A 97 -7.11 1.80 13.21
N GLY A 98 -7.02 2.45 12.05
CA GLY A 98 -5.82 2.54 11.22
C GLY A 98 -4.88 3.64 11.68
N PHE A 99 -4.13 4.22 10.73
CA PHE A 99 -3.28 5.38 10.97
C PHE A 99 -4.03 6.70 10.75
N GLY A 100 -5.15 6.71 10.01
CA GLY A 100 -5.90 7.93 9.71
C GLY A 100 -5.13 8.95 8.86
N LEU A 101 -4.22 8.47 8.01
CA LEU A 101 -3.44 9.33 7.09
C LEU A 101 -4.26 9.65 5.84
N ILE A 102 -5.08 8.69 5.41
CA ILE A 102 -6.03 8.82 4.30
C ILE A 102 -7.45 8.68 4.86
N ALA A 103 -8.35 9.60 4.46
CA ALA A 103 -9.74 9.55 4.89
C ALA A 103 -10.49 8.42 4.16
N GLY A 104 -11.15 7.56 4.92
CA GLY A 104 -11.91 6.43 4.39
C GLY A 104 -11.83 5.21 5.28
N GLU A 105 -12.52 4.17 4.87
CA GLU A 105 -12.68 2.94 5.65
C GLU A 105 -12.46 1.69 4.81
N ILE A 106 -12.06 0.60 5.46
CA ILE A 106 -11.80 -0.69 4.83
C ILE A 106 -12.98 -1.62 5.09
N THR A 107 -13.69 -1.98 4.02
CA THR A 107 -14.91 -2.80 4.07
C THR A 107 -14.74 -4.09 3.29
N ARG A 108 -15.54 -5.11 3.61
CA ARG A 108 -15.55 -6.37 2.88
C ARG A 108 -16.27 -6.19 1.55
N PHE A 109 -15.80 -6.89 0.50
CA PHE A 109 -16.58 -7.01 -0.73
C PHE A 109 -17.98 -7.58 -0.46
N CYS A 110 -19.00 -6.98 -1.08
CA CYS A 110 -20.40 -7.35 -0.93
C CYS A 110 -20.98 -7.94 -2.22
N ASN A 111 -20.59 -7.38 -3.37
CA ASN A 111 -21.13 -7.78 -4.69
C ASN A 111 -20.13 -8.56 -5.54
N ALA A 112 -18.96 -8.91 -4.98
CA ALA A 112 -17.93 -9.65 -5.68
C ALA A 112 -18.35 -11.07 -6.07
N PRO A 113 -17.92 -11.57 -7.24
CA PRO A 113 -18.29 -12.91 -7.71
C PRO A 113 -17.71 -14.02 -6.83
N ARG A 114 -16.57 -13.77 -6.18
CA ARG A 114 -15.94 -14.68 -5.21
C ARG A 114 -15.07 -13.88 -4.25
N VAL A 115 -15.06 -14.23 -2.96
CA VAL A 115 -14.19 -13.60 -1.96
C VAL A 115 -13.26 -14.66 -1.35
N PRO A 116 -11.94 -14.43 -1.27
CA PRO A 116 -11.18 -13.23 -1.67
C PRO A 116 -11.11 -13.00 -3.19
N HIS A 117 -10.89 -11.73 -3.58
CA HIS A 117 -10.41 -11.33 -4.90
C HIS A 117 -8.97 -11.85 -5.07
N ILE A 118 -8.80 -12.91 -5.86
CA ILE A 118 -7.49 -13.51 -6.18
C ILE A 118 -7.31 -13.54 -7.69
N GLY A 119 -6.23 -12.93 -8.17
CA GLY A 119 -5.83 -13.02 -9.57
C GLY A 119 -5.40 -11.70 -10.16
N TRP A 120 -5.31 -11.68 -11.49
CA TRP A 120 -4.98 -10.48 -12.24
C TRP A 120 -6.24 -9.71 -12.59
N ASN A 121 -6.26 -8.41 -12.31
CA ASN A 121 -7.37 -7.52 -12.65
C ASN A 121 -6.87 -6.22 -13.27
N ARG A 122 -7.69 -5.58 -14.10
CA ARG A 122 -7.36 -4.34 -14.79
C ARG A 122 -7.53 -3.16 -13.85
N CYS A 123 -6.49 -2.36 -13.74
CA CYS A 123 -6.50 -1.09 -13.03
C CYS A 123 -6.65 0.04 -14.06
N PHE A 124 -7.74 0.81 -13.93
CA PHE A 124 -8.00 1.97 -14.77
C PHE A 124 -7.65 3.25 -14.02
N PHE A 125 -6.96 4.17 -14.69
CA PHE A 125 -6.49 5.39 -14.07
C PHE A 125 -7.63 6.40 -13.91
N THR A 126 -7.60 7.13 -12.81
CA THR A 126 -8.42 8.33 -12.62
C THR A 126 -7.77 9.51 -13.34
N GLN A 127 -8.42 10.68 -13.31
CA GLN A 127 -7.83 11.91 -13.83
C GLN A 127 -6.54 12.27 -13.07
N GLU A 128 -6.56 12.11 -11.75
CA GLU A 128 -5.42 12.32 -10.86
C GLU A 128 -4.32 11.31 -11.18
N GLY A 129 -4.68 10.03 -11.35
CA GLY A 129 -3.76 8.96 -11.71
C GLY A 129 -3.03 9.16 -13.03
N ALA A 130 -3.74 9.61 -14.07
CA ALA A 130 -3.17 9.78 -15.41
C ALA A 130 -1.99 10.76 -15.46
N SER A 131 -1.88 11.66 -14.48
CA SER A 131 -0.80 12.65 -14.38
C SER A 131 0.20 12.37 -13.25
N HIS A 132 -0.07 11.37 -12.40
CA HIS A 132 0.68 11.14 -11.19
C HIS A 132 2.00 10.40 -11.45
N ALA A 133 3.10 10.87 -10.85
CA ALA A 133 4.45 10.34 -11.07
C ALA A 133 4.59 8.84 -10.76
N LEU A 134 3.82 8.31 -9.80
CA LEU A 134 3.78 6.89 -9.46
C LEU A 134 3.35 6.00 -10.64
N LEU A 135 2.50 6.52 -11.54
CA LEU A 135 1.92 5.80 -12.67
C LEU A 135 2.57 6.15 -14.02
N ARG A 136 3.68 6.89 -14.01
CA ARG A 136 4.42 7.26 -15.21
C ARG A 136 4.90 6.01 -15.97
N ASP A 137 4.80 6.04 -17.30
CA ASP A 137 5.23 4.95 -18.18
C ASP A 137 4.47 3.63 -17.94
N ILE A 138 3.20 3.72 -17.49
CA ILE A 138 2.29 2.59 -17.33
C ILE A 138 1.03 2.87 -18.14
N ASP A 139 0.58 1.87 -18.89
CA ASP A 139 -0.63 1.98 -19.70
C ASP A 139 -1.90 1.96 -18.83
N ASP A 140 -2.90 2.75 -19.22
CA ASP A 140 -4.23 2.68 -18.63
C ASP A 140 -4.88 1.30 -18.88
N GLY A 141 -5.55 0.77 -17.87
CA GLY A 141 -6.15 -0.56 -17.91
C GLY A 141 -5.14 -1.70 -17.75
N VAL A 142 -3.94 -1.44 -17.21
CA VAL A 142 -2.90 -2.43 -16.92
C VAL A 142 -3.38 -3.52 -15.97
N PHE A 143 -2.90 -4.75 -16.16
CA PHE A 143 -3.17 -5.85 -15.24
C PHE A 143 -2.22 -5.85 -14.05
N LEU A 144 -2.78 -5.93 -12.85
CA LEU A 144 -2.04 -6.07 -11.58
C LEU A 144 -2.56 -7.27 -10.79
N TYR A 145 -1.72 -7.85 -9.93
CA TYR A 145 -2.05 -9.06 -9.16
C TYR A 145 -2.62 -8.73 -7.77
N PHE A 146 -3.79 -9.26 -7.46
CA PHE A 146 -4.55 -9.03 -6.24
C PHE A 146 -4.74 -10.32 -5.42
N VAL A 147 -4.80 -10.16 -4.09
CA VAL A 147 -5.19 -11.20 -3.13
C VAL A 147 -5.74 -10.53 -1.85
N HIS A 148 -7.04 -10.24 -1.81
CA HIS A 148 -7.67 -9.55 -0.67
C HIS A 148 -9.18 -9.82 -0.56
N SER A 149 -9.71 -9.78 0.66
CA SER A 149 -11.17 -9.89 0.91
C SER A 149 -11.84 -8.54 1.22
N TYR A 150 -11.04 -7.55 1.60
CA TYR A 150 -11.47 -6.21 1.98
C TYR A 150 -10.83 -5.19 1.06
N HIS A 151 -11.52 -4.07 0.83
CA HIS A 151 -11.05 -2.98 0.00
C HIS A 151 -11.35 -1.64 0.67
N ALA A 152 -10.67 -0.59 0.23
CA ALA A 152 -10.96 0.75 0.72
C ALA A 152 -12.25 1.31 0.10
N CYS A 153 -12.93 2.13 0.88
CA CYS A 153 -14.03 3.00 0.50
C CYS A 153 -13.58 4.42 0.84
N LEU A 154 -13.36 5.24 -0.21
CA LEU A 154 -12.83 6.59 -0.04
C LEU A 154 -13.92 7.55 0.43
N SER A 155 -13.53 8.50 1.27
CA SER A 155 -14.38 9.66 1.58
C SER A 155 -14.22 10.78 0.52
N ASP A 156 -13.12 10.75 -0.24
CA ASP A 156 -12.77 11.71 -1.27
C ASP A 156 -12.17 10.98 -2.48
N ASP A 157 -12.86 11.04 -3.62
CA ASP A 157 -12.49 10.35 -4.85
C ASP A 157 -11.18 10.88 -5.47
N SER A 158 -10.78 12.12 -5.16
CA SER A 158 -9.53 12.71 -5.67
C SER A 158 -8.28 12.02 -5.13
N THR A 159 -8.42 11.22 -4.07
CA THR A 159 -7.34 10.40 -3.52
C THR A 159 -7.06 9.15 -4.36
N ALA A 160 -8.01 8.69 -5.19
CA ALA A 160 -7.79 7.54 -6.05
C ALA A 160 -6.90 7.91 -7.25
N LEU A 161 -5.85 7.13 -7.47
CA LEU A 161 -5.05 7.19 -8.71
C LEU A 161 -5.48 6.10 -9.71
N GLY A 162 -5.90 4.95 -9.20
CA GLY A 162 -6.30 3.82 -10.03
C GLY A 162 -7.44 3.05 -9.38
N VAL A 163 -8.41 2.63 -10.17
CA VAL A 163 -9.60 1.90 -9.72
C VAL A 163 -9.72 0.56 -10.43
N CYS A 164 -10.30 -0.40 -9.74
CA CYS A 164 -10.66 -1.71 -10.28
C CYS A 164 -12.14 -1.96 -10.06
N ASP A 165 -12.70 -2.85 -10.88
CA ASP A 165 -14.02 -3.43 -10.66
C ASP A 165 -13.86 -4.91 -10.37
N TYR A 166 -14.51 -5.37 -9.30
CA TYR A 166 -14.63 -6.78 -9.00
C TYR A 166 -16.02 -7.06 -8.40
N GLY A 167 -17.06 -6.62 -9.10
CA GLY A 167 -18.44 -6.58 -8.61
C GLY A 167 -18.72 -5.33 -7.77
N ASP A 168 -17.77 -4.95 -6.90
CA ASP A 168 -17.68 -3.62 -6.33
C ASP A 168 -16.55 -2.84 -7.01
N ARG A 169 -16.76 -1.53 -7.26
CA ARG A 169 -15.69 -0.63 -7.71
C ARG A 169 -14.89 -0.16 -6.49
N PHE A 170 -13.57 -0.26 -6.56
CA PHE A 170 -12.68 0.08 -5.44
C PHE A 170 -11.38 0.74 -5.91
N PRO A 171 -10.74 1.59 -5.08
CA PRO A 171 -9.43 2.14 -5.38
C PRO A 171 -8.35 1.06 -5.24
N ALA A 172 -7.66 0.78 -6.33
CA ALA A 172 -6.51 -0.11 -6.35
C ALA A 172 -5.22 0.63 -6.00
N ILE A 173 -5.13 1.93 -6.31
CA ILE A 173 -3.97 2.77 -6.06
C ILE A 173 -4.46 4.12 -5.56
N VAL A 174 -3.87 4.62 -4.48
CA VAL A 174 -4.24 5.87 -3.82
C VAL A 174 -3.01 6.74 -3.55
N ALA A 175 -3.22 8.06 -3.52
CA ALA A 175 -2.23 9.01 -3.09
C ALA A 175 -2.87 10.22 -2.41
N LYS A 176 -2.24 10.66 -1.32
CA LYS A 176 -2.52 11.92 -0.65
C LYS A 176 -1.21 12.51 -0.17
N ASP A 177 -0.80 13.62 -0.76
CA ASP A 177 0.52 14.23 -0.52
C ASP A 177 1.66 13.20 -0.69
N ASN A 178 2.43 12.93 0.37
CA ASN A 178 3.52 11.96 0.41
C ASN A 178 3.09 10.53 0.80
N ILE A 179 1.79 10.30 0.99
CA ILE A 179 1.24 9.02 1.44
C ILE A 179 0.65 8.28 0.25
N LEU A 180 1.30 7.18 -0.14
CA LEU A 180 0.92 6.37 -1.29
C LEU A 180 0.44 5.00 -0.82
N GLY A 181 -0.55 4.44 -1.49
CA GLY A 181 -1.07 3.10 -1.22
C GLY A 181 -1.33 2.33 -2.50
N ILE A 182 -0.97 1.05 -2.49
CA ILE A 182 -1.26 0.11 -3.58
C ILE A 182 -1.86 -1.18 -3.02
N GLN A 183 -3.09 -1.48 -3.41
CA GLN A 183 -3.82 -2.70 -3.02
C GLN A 183 -3.29 -3.97 -3.71
N PRO A 184 -2.96 -3.96 -5.02
CA PRO A 184 -2.30 -5.11 -5.62
C PRO A 184 -0.87 -5.26 -5.08
N HIS A 185 -0.27 -6.41 -5.36
CA HIS A 185 1.10 -6.72 -5.01
C HIS A 185 2.03 -6.36 -6.19
N PRO A 186 2.70 -5.19 -6.18
CA PRO A 186 3.60 -4.81 -7.26
C PRO A 186 4.75 -5.81 -7.42
N GLU A 187 5.23 -6.42 -6.34
CA GLU A 187 6.27 -7.45 -6.38
C GLU A 187 5.83 -8.75 -7.07
N LYS A 188 4.52 -8.92 -7.30
CA LYS A 188 3.91 -10.04 -8.04
C LYS A 188 3.31 -9.63 -9.39
N SER A 189 3.34 -8.35 -9.74
CA SER A 189 2.66 -7.79 -10.92
C SER A 189 3.60 -7.59 -12.12
N HIS A 190 4.64 -8.43 -12.22
CA HIS A 190 5.62 -8.44 -13.33
C HIS A 190 6.20 -7.05 -13.66
N SER A 191 6.38 -6.72 -14.94
CA SER A 191 6.98 -5.48 -15.41
C SER A 191 6.19 -4.24 -14.94
N ALA A 192 4.86 -4.28 -14.97
CA ALA A 192 4.02 -3.20 -14.48
C ALA A 192 4.28 -2.92 -12.99
N GLY A 193 4.30 -3.97 -12.17
CA GLY A 193 4.61 -3.84 -10.75
C GLY A 193 6.03 -3.32 -10.47
N LEU A 194 7.02 -3.78 -11.23
CA LEU A 194 8.39 -3.26 -11.14
C LEU A 194 8.48 -1.79 -11.57
N GLN A 195 7.73 -1.38 -12.60
CA GLN A 195 7.68 0.02 -13.04
C GLN A 195 7.07 0.92 -11.96
N ILE A 196 6.01 0.49 -11.27
CA ILE A 196 5.43 1.24 -10.13
C ILE A 196 6.48 1.43 -9.03
N LEU A 197 7.19 0.36 -8.66
CA LEU A 197 8.25 0.44 -7.65
C LEU A 197 9.39 1.36 -8.10
N GLN A 198 9.80 1.29 -9.37
CA GLN A 198 10.83 2.18 -9.94
C GLN A 198 10.39 3.65 -9.90
N ASN A 199 9.13 3.92 -10.23
CA ASN A 199 8.56 5.26 -10.15
C ASN A 199 8.59 5.77 -8.70
N PHE A 200 8.17 4.95 -7.73
CA PHE A 200 8.28 5.28 -6.31
C PHE A 200 9.71 5.61 -5.88
N LEU A 201 10.72 4.85 -6.34
CA LEU A 201 12.12 5.15 -6.05
C LEU A 201 12.57 6.50 -6.59
N SER A 202 11.98 6.95 -7.69
CA SER A 202 12.35 8.16 -8.42
C SER A 202 11.60 9.42 -7.96
N MET A 203 10.66 9.29 -7.01
CA MET A 203 9.90 10.40 -6.42
C MET A 203 10.68 11.15 -5.34
#